data_AF-A0AAW6JJS8-F1
#
_entry.id   AF-A0AAW6JJS8-F1
#
_cell.length_a   1.000
_cell.length_b   1.000
_cell.length_c   1.000
_cell.angle_alpha   90.00
_cell.angle_beta   90.00
_cell.angle_gamma   90.00
#
_symmetry.space_group_name_H-M   'P 1'
#
loop_
_entity.id
_entity.type
_entity.pdbx_description
1 polymer ?
#
loop_
_entity_poly.entity_id
_entity_poly.type
_entity_poly.pdbx_seq_one_letter_code
_entity_poly.pdbx_strand_id
1 'polypeptide(L)'
;MSYNRYHICVPTTDIVKVKKWSTTSTQADTLPDGKFNQEKIAPKIQEIIKNPANLKDEQNQKVGEALFEALFDKDLREDFLSFYTEVVKKKKQQLQVILEINEIAMPEVVAYPWELMCVPDKYNQGDIHFATHRKLSFFHCRYQLKEEAKQSIKINQGEPLKIALVISKPTSDSQLNNVEYQEVNQYLKNLDNPENNVKFLPLMDSGNFSNIVERLEEDAPDIFHFIGHGQLIEKNGEDIGQIAFVNNAGKADWKDAKMFSQLFNGHTPKIVILQACETGKQSETNAFSSVAFRLMLQGIPVVIAMQYKVSNQTATNFVKEFYSQIIKGDSVEVAVQKSRSKLAIDNGYEKRDFAIPVIYMNAVDGCLFLEPVTAKNPLITVLNESDIKKYLITEIQNYYDDEERLKSIFRINQEIFGTNFYGSIGGNDFETRIINLVREIINRDKLNDFIKIIRNTYPLFAQKL
;
A
#
# COMPACT_ATOMS: atom_id res chain seq x y z
N MET A 1 11.22 -1.75 8.33
CA MET A 1 10.27 -2.73 8.89
C MET A 1 10.47 -4.07 8.19
N SER A 2 10.54 -5.17 8.94
CA SER A 2 10.49 -6.52 8.37
C SER A 2 9.02 -6.86 8.06
N TYR A 3 8.71 -7.28 6.84
CA TYR A 3 7.36 -7.73 6.46
C TYR A 3 7.34 -9.25 6.32
N ASN A 4 6.25 -9.89 6.76
CA ASN A 4 5.99 -11.26 6.33
C ASN A 4 5.53 -11.21 4.87
N ARG A 5 6.19 -11.97 3.99
CA ARG A 5 5.93 -11.96 2.55
C ARG A 5 5.67 -13.37 2.06
N TYR A 6 4.70 -13.52 1.17
CA TYR A 6 4.42 -14.73 0.41
C TYR A 6 4.43 -14.34 -1.07
N HIS A 7 5.55 -14.62 -1.74
CA HIS A 7 5.80 -14.21 -3.11
C HIS A 7 5.55 -15.38 -4.05
N ILE A 8 4.59 -15.19 -4.95
CA ILE A 8 4.13 -16.17 -5.92
C ILE A 8 4.64 -15.73 -7.29
N CYS A 9 5.46 -16.56 -7.92
CA CYS A 9 6.03 -16.33 -9.24
C CYS A 9 5.50 -17.38 -10.22
N VAL A 10 4.92 -16.94 -11.33
CA VAL A 10 4.39 -17.78 -12.41
C VAL A 10 5.26 -17.57 -13.65
N PRO A 11 6.38 -18.30 -13.80
CA PRO A 11 7.34 -18.09 -14.88
C PRO A 11 6.88 -18.63 -16.23
N THR A 12 6.02 -19.65 -16.21
CA THR A 12 5.52 -20.40 -17.37
C THR A 12 4.05 -20.77 -17.17
N THR A 13 3.42 -21.35 -18.18
CA THR A 13 1.99 -21.70 -18.19
C THR A 13 1.61 -22.83 -17.24
N ASP A 14 2.59 -23.52 -16.64
CA ASP A 14 2.42 -24.76 -15.89
C ASP A 14 3.09 -24.77 -14.51
N ILE A 15 3.93 -23.79 -14.19
CA ILE A 15 4.73 -23.76 -12.95
C ILE A 15 4.34 -22.58 -12.08
N VAL A 16 4.25 -22.81 -10.77
CA VAL A 16 4.18 -21.77 -9.73
C VAL A 16 5.34 -21.96 -8.77
N LYS A 17 6.12 -20.91 -8.55
CA LYS A 17 7.21 -20.87 -7.59
C LYS A 17 6.84 -19.99 -6.43
N VAL A 18 7.13 -20.43 -5.21
CA VAL A 18 6.85 -19.64 -4.01
C VAL A 18 8.09 -19.43 -3.17
N LYS A 19 8.28 -18.18 -2.74
CA LYS A 19 9.23 -17.80 -1.69
C LYS A 19 8.47 -17.11 -0.57
N LYS A 20 8.78 -17.46 0.68
CA LYS A 20 8.20 -16.76 1.84
C LYS A 20 9.29 -16.24 2.78
N TRP A 21 9.02 -15.09 3.39
CA TRP A 21 9.88 -14.45 4.38
C TRP A 21 9.08 -14.24 5.65
N SER A 22 9.66 -14.58 6.80
CA SER A 22 9.13 -14.20 8.10
C SER A 22 9.93 -13.04 8.67
N THR A 23 9.29 -12.21 9.49
CA THR A 23 9.97 -11.09 10.17
C THR A 23 11.15 -11.50 11.04
N THR A 24 11.22 -12.77 11.44
CA THR A 24 12.29 -13.34 12.27
C THR A 24 13.42 -13.97 11.46
N SER A 25 13.33 -14.05 10.13
CA SER A 25 14.33 -14.66 9.25
C SER A 25 14.77 -13.70 8.15
N THR A 26 16.08 -13.61 7.93
CA THR A 26 16.66 -12.85 6.82
C THR A 26 16.71 -13.65 5.52
N GLN A 27 16.50 -14.97 5.57
CA GLN A 27 16.49 -15.85 4.41
C GLN A 27 15.07 -16.24 4.01
N ALA A 28 14.84 -16.36 2.70
CA ALA A 28 13.59 -16.81 2.14
C ALA A 28 13.49 -18.34 2.23
N ASP A 29 12.38 -18.85 2.75
CA ASP A 29 12.04 -20.26 2.58
C ASP A 29 11.51 -20.44 1.15
N THR A 30 12.23 -21.22 0.35
CA THR A 30 11.80 -21.57 -1.01
C THR A 30 11.07 -22.90 -0.97
N LEU A 31 9.87 -22.94 -1.54
CA LEU A 31 9.09 -24.16 -1.64
C LEU A 31 9.42 -24.91 -2.92
N PRO A 32 9.14 -26.23 -2.96
CA PRO A 32 9.11 -26.97 -4.22
C PRO A 32 8.20 -26.27 -5.24
N ASP A 33 8.57 -26.37 -6.51
CA ASP A 33 7.75 -25.87 -7.61
C ASP A 33 6.36 -26.54 -7.57
N GLY A 34 5.32 -25.72 -7.51
CA GLY A 34 3.93 -26.16 -7.66
C GLY A 34 3.44 -26.04 -9.09
N LYS A 35 2.19 -26.43 -9.32
CA LYS A 35 1.56 -26.43 -10.65
C LYS A 35 0.61 -25.27 -10.86
N PHE A 36 0.77 -24.55 -11.98
CA PHE A 36 -0.22 -23.60 -12.45
C PHE A 36 -1.30 -24.33 -13.27
N ASN A 37 -2.46 -24.55 -12.65
CA ASN A 37 -3.52 -25.38 -13.22
C ASN A 37 -4.54 -24.52 -13.99
N GLN A 38 -4.15 -23.99 -15.15
CA GLN A 38 -5.03 -23.15 -15.97
C GLN A 38 -6.35 -23.84 -16.37
N GLU A 39 -6.35 -25.17 -16.47
CA GLU A 39 -7.56 -25.96 -16.77
C GLU A 39 -8.63 -25.86 -15.68
N LYS A 40 -8.25 -25.56 -14.43
CA LYS A 40 -9.21 -25.33 -13.34
C LYS A 40 -9.95 -24.01 -13.49
N ILE A 41 -9.41 -23.11 -14.29
CA ILE A 41 -10.15 -21.98 -14.82
C ILE A 41 -11.04 -22.58 -15.92
N ALA A 42 -12.24 -23.04 -15.56
CA ALA A 42 -13.13 -23.75 -16.50
C ALA A 42 -13.33 -22.94 -17.79
N PRO A 43 -13.52 -23.54 -18.99
CA PRO A 43 -13.62 -22.79 -20.25
C PRO A 43 -14.67 -21.67 -20.25
N LYS A 44 -15.80 -21.90 -19.56
CA LYS A 44 -16.87 -20.90 -19.35
C LYS A 44 -16.45 -19.78 -18.39
N ILE A 45 -15.60 -20.08 -17.42
CA ILE A 45 -14.99 -19.11 -16.50
C ILE A 45 -13.87 -18.34 -17.23
N GLN A 46 -13.09 -18.99 -18.12
CA GLN A 46 -12.09 -18.32 -18.95
C GLN A 46 -12.69 -17.27 -19.88
N GLU A 47 -13.83 -17.54 -20.51
CA GLU A 47 -14.52 -16.56 -21.36
C GLU A 47 -14.96 -15.32 -20.56
N ILE A 48 -15.45 -15.54 -19.34
CA ILE A 48 -15.85 -14.48 -18.41
C ILE A 48 -14.63 -13.70 -17.88
N ILE A 49 -13.53 -14.40 -17.59
CA ILE A 49 -12.26 -13.79 -17.15
C ILE A 49 -11.60 -12.98 -18.26
N LYS A 50 -11.62 -13.47 -19.50
CA LYS A 50 -11.06 -12.78 -20.67
C LYS A 50 -11.87 -11.54 -21.05
N ASN A 51 -13.15 -11.51 -20.73
CA ASN A 51 -13.99 -10.33 -20.92
C ASN A 51 -14.70 -9.93 -19.61
N PRO A 52 -13.97 -9.30 -18.67
CA PRO A 52 -14.51 -8.92 -17.37
C PRO A 52 -15.73 -8.02 -17.49
N ALA A 53 -15.91 -7.26 -18.58
CA ALA A 53 -17.10 -6.44 -18.80
C ALA A 53 -18.42 -7.25 -18.71
N ASN A 54 -18.37 -8.57 -18.98
CA ASN A 54 -19.52 -9.47 -18.96
C ASN A 54 -19.73 -10.21 -17.61
N LEU A 55 -18.84 -10.01 -16.64
CA LEU A 55 -18.91 -10.64 -15.32
C LEU A 55 -20.09 -10.06 -14.52
N LYS A 56 -21.05 -10.92 -14.15
CA LYS A 56 -22.14 -10.55 -13.24
C LYS A 56 -21.68 -10.68 -11.78
N ASP A 57 -22.22 -9.83 -10.90
CA ASP A 57 -21.87 -9.79 -9.49
C ASP A 57 -21.92 -11.17 -8.81
N GLU A 58 -22.97 -11.96 -9.07
CA GLU A 58 -23.15 -13.32 -8.54
C GLU A 58 -22.06 -14.33 -8.94
N GLN A 59 -21.21 -13.99 -9.92
CA GLN A 59 -20.15 -14.87 -10.44
C GLN A 59 -18.77 -14.53 -9.87
N ASN A 60 -18.61 -13.36 -9.23
CA ASN A 60 -17.32 -12.85 -8.73
C ASN A 60 -16.62 -13.85 -7.81
N GLN A 61 -17.35 -14.43 -6.85
CA GLN A 61 -16.81 -15.41 -5.91
C GLN A 61 -16.28 -16.65 -6.65
N LYS A 62 -17.04 -17.23 -7.58
CA LYS A 62 -16.62 -18.43 -8.33
C LYS A 62 -15.39 -18.18 -9.19
N VAL A 63 -15.25 -16.98 -9.75
CA VAL A 63 -14.03 -16.57 -10.46
C VAL A 63 -12.85 -16.49 -9.49
N GLY A 64 -13.04 -15.85 -8.34
CA GLY A 64 -12.03 -15.75 -7.29
C GLY A 64 -11.54 -17.11 -6.80
N GLU A 65 -12.46 -18.04 -6.57
CA GLU A 65 -12.17 -19.41 -6.19
C GLU A 65 -11.37 -20.13 -7.28
N ALA A 66 -11.78 -20.03 -8.55
CA ALA A 66 -11.08 -20.67 -9.67
C ALA A 66 -9.64 -20.15 -9.84
N LEU A 67 -9.43 -18.83 -9.68
CA LEU A 67 -8.09 -18.23 -9.70
C LEU A 67 -7.21 -18.78 -8.58
N PHE A 68 -7.77 -18.91 -7.36
CA PHE A 68 -7.07 -19.52 -6.25
C PHE A 68 -6.70 -20.98 -6.54
N GLU A 69 -7.63 -21.78 -7.06
CA GLU A 69 -7.34 -23.20 -7.35
C GLU A 69 -6.35 -23.42 -8.49
N ALA A 70 -6.29 -22.48 -9.43
CA ALA A 70 -5.32 -22.47 -10.52
C ALA A 70 -3.92 -22.19 -9.99
N LEU A 71 -3.77 -21.22 -9.08
CA LEU A 71 -2.48 -20.77 -8.55
C LEU A 71 -1.94 -21.65 -7.41
N PHE A 72 -2.84 -22.21 -6.59
CA PHE A 72 -2.49 -23.03 -5.44
C PHE A 72 -2.90 -24.48 -5.66
N ASP A 73 -1.92 -25.32 -6.03
CA ASP A 73 -2.10 -26.76 -5.94
C ASP A 73 -2.24 -27.23 -4.49
N LYS A 74 -2.26 -28.55 -4.27
CA LYS A 74 -2.48 -29.10 -2.93
C LYS A 74 -1.43 -28.61 -1.93
N ASP A 75 -0.16 -28.69 -2.30
CA ASP A 75 0.95 -28.46 -1.38
C ASP A 75 1.12 -26.95 -1.13
N LEU A 76 1.02 -26.13 -2.19
CA LEU A 76 1.07 -24.68 -2.05
C LEU A 76 -0.12 -24.13 -1.26
N ARG A 77 -1.31 -24.72 -1.40
CA ARG A 77 -2.49 -24.32 -0.62
C ARG A 77 -2.28 -24.60 0.88
N GLU A 78 -1.82 -25.79 1.22
CA GLU A 78 -1.58 -26.19 2.61
C GLU A 78 -0.51 -25.30 3.26
N ASP A 79 0.56 -24.98 2.53
CA ASP A 79 1.57 -24.02 3.00
C ASP A 79 0.97 -22.64 3.25
N PHE A 80 0.33 -22.07 2.23
CA PHE A 80 -0.24 -20.72 2.33
C PHE A 80 -1.19 -20.60 3.52
N LEU A 81 -2.11 -21.55 3.71
CA LEU A 81 -3.07 -21.53 4.81
C LEU A 81 -2.40 -21.65 6.18
N SER A 82 -1.33 -22.46 6.28
CA SER A 82 -0.52 -22.58 7.49
C SER A 82 0.19 -21.26 7.80
N PHE A 83 0.87 -20.68 6.80
CA PHE A 83 1.60 -19.42 6.95
C PHE A 83 0.67 -18.25 7.27
N TYR A 84 -0.46 -18.15 6.59
CA TYR A 84 -1.53 -17.21 6.88
C TYR A 84 -2.05 -17.35 8.31
N THR A 85 -2.31 -18.58 8.76
CA THR A 85 -2.78 -18.82 10.14
C THR A 85 -1.75 -18.37 11.17
N GLU A 86 -0.47 -18.67 10.95
CA GLU A 86 0.61 -18.28 11.85
C GLU A 86 0.77 -16.75 11.90
N VAL A 87 0.91 -16.09 10.75
CA VAL A 87 1.18 -14.65 10.65
C VAL A 87 -0.04 -13.82 11.02
N VAL A 88 -1.18 -14.11 10.39
CA VAL A 88 -2.37 -13.25 10.43
C VAL A 88 -3.27 -13.62 11.60
N LYS A 89 -3.58 -14.91 11.80
CA LYS A 89 -4.53 -15.33 12.84
C LYS A 89 -3.88 -15.35 14.23
N LYS A 90 -2.68 -15.91 14.39
CA LYS A 90 -1.99 -16.02 15.69
C LYS A 90 -1.19 -14.77 16.03
N LYS A 91 -0.24 -14.36 15.18
CA LYS A 91 0.64 -13.20 15.46
C LYS A 91 -0.01 -11.84 15.22
N LYS A 92 -1.17 -11.79 14.54
CA LYS A 92 -1.89 -10.54 14.17
C LYS A 92 -1.04 -9.54 13.36
N GLN A 93 -0.05 -10.06 12.63
CA GLN A 93 0.87 -9.28 11.82
C GLN A 93 0.35 -9.11 10.38
N GLN A 94 0.91 -8.14 9.65
CA GLN A 94 0.63 -7.94 8.23
C GLN A 94 1.31 -9.04 7.40
N LEU A 95 0.60 -9.57 6.42
CA LEU A 95 1.11 -10.46 5.38
C LEU A 95 1.04 -9.76 4.02
N GLN A 96 2.17 -9.64 3.32
CA GLN A 96 2.20 -9.22 1.93
C GLN A 96 2.11 -10.45 1.03
N VAL A 97 1.13 -10.49 0.13
CA VAL A 97 1.05 -11.49 -0.94
C VAL A 97 1.40 -10.79 -2.24
N ILE A 98 2.46 -11.26 -2.87
CA ILE A 98 3.05 -10.64 -4.07
C ILE A 98 2.81 -11.58 -5.24
N LEU A 99 2.23 -11.08 -6.32
CA LEU A 99 2.01 -11.84 -7.55
C LEU A 99 2.95 -11.33 -8.65
N GLU A 100 3.84 -12.21 -9.09
CA GLU A 100 4.78 -12.02 -10.18
C GLU A 100 4.40 -12.99 -11.31
N ILE A 101 4.02 -12.48 -12.48
CA ILE A 101 3.67 -13.30 -13.65
C ILE A 101 4.58 -12.89 -14.79
N ASN A 102 5.08 -13.86 -15.56
CA ASN A 102 5.87 -13.58 -16.75
C ASN A 102 5.02 -12.94 -17.86
N GLU A 103 4.88 -11.62 -17.77
CA GLU A 103 4.18 -10.73 -18.69
C GLU A 103 4.59 -10.83 -20.17
N ILE A 104 5.84 -11.21 -20.45
CA ILE A 104 6.36 -11.35 -21.82
C ILE A 104 5.82 -12.64 -22.45
N ALA A 105 5.77 -13.71 -21.66
CA ALA A 105 5.32 -15.01 -22.12
C ALA A 105 3.80 -15.19 -22.04
N MET A 106 3.13 -14.50 -21.10
CA MET A 106 1.72 -14.75 -20.76
C MET A 106 0.95 -13.43 -20.49
N PRO A 107 0.89 -12.49 -21.46
CA PRO A 107 0.17 -11.22 -21.27
C PRO A 107 -1.31 -11.41 -20.93
N GLU A 108 -1.95 -12.47 -21.43
CA GLU A 108 -3.34 -12.80 -21.14
C GLU A 108 -3.58 -13.23 -19.69
N VAL A 109 -2.59 -13.87 -19.06
CA VAL A 109 -2.68 -14.33 -17.67
C VAL A 109 -2.47 -13.16 -16.71
N VAL A 110 -1.64 -12.19 -17.08
CA VAL A 110 -1.51 -10.92 -16.33
C VAL A 110 -2.84 -10.19 -16.25
N ALA A 111 -3.64 -10.23 -17.31
CA ALA A 111 -4.93 -9.54 -17.41
C ALA A 111 -6.09 -10.18 -16.64
N TYR A 112 -5.89 -11.33 -15.99
CA TYR A 112 -6.93 -11.96 -15.18
C TYR A 112 -7.27 -11.08 -13.95
N PRO A 113 -8.53 -11.14 -13.44
CA PRO A 113 -8.98 -10.33 -12.31
C PRO A 113 -8.46 -10.90 -10.98
N TRP A 114 -7.14 -10.92 -10.79
CA TRP A 114 -6.49 -11.53 -9.63
C TRP A 114 -6.95 -10.93 -8.30
N GLU A 115 -7.43 -9.69 -8.28
CA GLU A 115 -8.05 -9.07 -7.12
C GLU A 115 -9.33 -9.78 -6.62
N LEU A 116 -10.02 -10.54 -7.49
CA LEU A 116 -11.17 -11.34 -7.06
C LEU A 116 -10.76 -12.59 -6.29
N MET A 117 -9.47 -12.97 -6.29
CA MET A 117 -8.99 -14.21 -5.68
C MET A 117 -9.41 -14.34 -4.22
N CYS A 118 -10.04 -15.49 -3.91
CA CYS A 118 -10.47 -15.84 -2.57
C CYS A 118 -10.28 -17.35 -2.31
N VAL A 119 -10.11 -17.71 -1.04
CA VAL A 119 -10.02 -19.13 -0.64
C VAL A 119 -11.39 -19.78 -0.79
N PRO A 120 -11.53 -20.88 -1.53
CA PRO A 120 -12.81 -21.56 -1.71
C PRO A 120 -13.47 -22.03 -0.42
N ASP A 121 -14.81 -21.88 -0.35
CA ASP A 121 -15.63 -22.22 0.82
C ASP A 121 -15.45 -23.70 1.23
N LYS A 122 -15.25 -24.58 0.25
CA LYS A 122 -15.02 -26.03 0.45
C LYS A 122 -13.80 -26.35 1.32
N TYR A 123 -12.87 -25.42 1.49
CA TYR A 123 -11.69 -25.59 2.36
C TYR A 123 -11.95 -25.20 3.82
N ASN A 124 -13.13 -24.65 4.14
CA ASN A 124 -13.59 -24.34 5.50
C ASN A 124 -12.60 -23.48 6.30
N GLN A 125 -12.06 -22.42 5.68
CA GLN A 125 -11.08 -21.50 6.31
C GLN A 125 -11.70 -20.16 6.75
N GLY A 126 -13.00 -19.99 6.50
CA GLY A 126 -13.70 -18.71 6.53
C GLY A 126 -13.42 -17.86 5.29
N ASP A 127 -14.01 -16.67 5.24
CA ASP A 127 -13.93 -15.78 4.08
C ASP A 127 -12.56 -15.11 4.00
N ILE A 128 -11.67 -15.65 3.17
CA ILE A 128 -10.34 -15.08 2.92
C ILE A 128 -10.31 -14.55 1.49
N HIS A 129 -10.64 -13.26 1.35
CA HIS A 129 -10.55 -12.52 0.08
C HIS A 129 -9.24 -11.73 0.06
N PHE A 130 -8.38 -12.00 -0.92
CA PHE A 130 -7.01 -11.48 -0.90
C PHE A 130 -6.99 -9.95 -1.04
N ALA A 131 -7.87 -9.36 -1.85
CA ALA A 131 -7.86 -7.93 -2.09
C ALA A 131 -8.61 -7.08 -1.04
N THR A 132 -9.31 -7.69 -0.08
CA THR A 132 -10.10 -6.96 0.94
C THR A 132 -9.79 -7.35 2.38
N HIS A 133 -9.01 -8.43 2.62
CA HIS A 133 -8.61 -8.83 3.96
C HIS A 133 -7.67 -7.80 4.61
N ARG A 134 -8.07 -7.18 5.72
CA ARG A 134 -7.37 -6.00 6.31
C ARG A 134 -5.94 -6.24 6.79
N LYS A 135 -5.54 -7.49 7.02
CA LYS A 135 -4.17 -7.88 7.45
C LYS A 135 -3.35 -8.56 6.35
N LEU A 136 -3.88 -8.60 5.14
CA LEU A 136 -3.21 -9.14 3.96
C LEU A 136 -3.13 -8.02 2.93
N SER A 137 -1.96 -7.70 2.39
CA SER A 137 -1.85 -6.75 1.27
C SER A 137 -1.52 -7.52 -0.01
N PHE A 138 -2.35 -7.37 -1.04
CA PHE A 138 -2.19 -8.07 -2.32
C PHE A 138 -1.80 -7.08 -3.43
N PHE A 139 -0.65 -7.31 -4.08
CA PHE A 139 -0.15 -6.47 -5.15
C PHE A 139 0.68 -7.23 -6.19
N HIS A 140 0.82 -6.64 -7.37
CA HIS A 140 1.59 -7.18 -8.49
C HIS A 140 3.01 -6.59 -8.52
N CYS A 141 3.99 -7.34 -9.01
CA CYS A 141 5.32 -6.81 -9.32
C CYS A 141 5.77 -7.26 -10.71
N ARG A 142 6.81 -6.61 -11.24
CA ARG A 142 7.39 -6.93 -12.55
C ARG A 142 8.17 -8.25 -12.50
N TYR A 143 8.01 -9.07 -13.54
CA TYR A 143 8.76 -10.31 -13.69
C TYR A 143 10.28 -10.08 -13.72
N GLN A 144 11.01 -10.87 -12.92
CA GLN A 144 12.47 -10.87 -12.79
C GLN A 144 13.11 -9.51 -12.48
N LEU A 145 12.37 -8.60 -11.84
CA LEU A 145 12.98 -7.38 -11.33
C LEU A 145 13.94 -7.74 -10.19
N LYS A 146 15.22 -7.41 -10.37
CA LYS A 146 16.23 -7.62 -9.34
C LYS A 146 16.02 -6.65 -8.17
N GLU A 147 16.33 -7.09 -6.94
CA GLU A 147 16.19 -6.26 -5.74
C GLU A 147 17.02 -4.96 -5.83
N GLU A 148 18.19 -4.98 -6.49
CA GLU A 148 19.04 -3.79 -6.64
C GLU A 148 18.43 -2.73 -7.58
N ALA A 149 17.47 -3.13 -8.42
CA ALA A 149 16.76 -2.23 -9.31
C ALA A 149 15.54 -1.58 -8.63
N LYS A 150 15.15 -2.04 -7.44
CA LYS A 150 14.02 -1.47 -6.70
C LYS A 150 14.42 -0.16 -6.04
N GLN A 151 13.56 0.84 -6.18
CA GLN A 151 13.78 2.16 -5.60
C GLN A 151 13.02 2.31 -4.27
N SER A 152 13.55 3.15 -3.38
CA SER A 152 12.79 3.56 -2.19
C SER A 152 11.83 4.67 -2.58
N ILE A 153 10.60 4.59 -2.08
CA ILE A 153 9.60 5.65 -2.25
C ILE A 153 9.52 6.59 -1.04
N LYS A 154 10.51 6.55 -0.15
CA LYS A 154 10.50 7.39 1.05
C LYS A 154 10.61 8.86 0.69
N ILE A 155 9.86 9.68 1.40
CA ILE A 155 9.94 11.14 1.36
C ILE A 155 11.08 11.56 2.28
N ASN A 156 11.83 12.57 1.85
CA ASN A 156 12.94 13.08 2.66
C ASN A 156 12.39 13.67 3.95
N GLN A 157 13.16 13.52 5.03
CA GLN A 157 12.75 13.98 6.33
C GLN A 157 12.52 15.51 6.32
N GLY A 158 11.35 15.93 6.79
CA GLY A 158 10.96 17.35 6.84
C GLY A 158 10.42 17.92 5.54
N GLU A 159 10.46 17.18 4.42
CA GLU A 159 9.79 17.59 3.19
C GLU A 159 8.30 17.19 3.22
N PRO A 160 7.40 18.04 2.71
CA PRO A 160 6.00 17.68 2.59
C PRO A 160 5.79 16.67 1.46
N LEU A 161 4.80 15.80 1.61
CA LEU A 161 4.32 14.95 0.52
C LEU A 161 3.71 15.83 -0.57
N LYS A 162 4.35 15.89 -1.75
CA LYS A 162 3.87 16.70 -2.87
C LYS A 162 2.94 15.89 -3.77
N ILE A 163 1.72 16.39 -3.96
CA ILE A 163 0.68 15.74 -4.78
C ILE A 163 0.35 16.63 -5.97
N ALA A 164 0.57 16.11 -7.18
CA ALA A 164 0.12 16.70 -8.43
C ALA A 164 -1.19 16.04 -8.90
N LEU A 165 -2.22 16.85 -9.18
CA LEU A 165 -3.47 16.38 -9.79
C LEU A 165 -3.59 16.92 -11.22
N VAL A 166 -3.69 16.02 -12.19
CA VAL A 166 -3.91 16.33 -13.61
C VAL A 166 -5.30 15.87 -14.04
N ILE A 167 -6.06 16.79 -14.64
CA ILE A 167 -7.41 16.52 -15.12
C ILE A 167 -7.44 16.55 -16.65
N SER A 168 -7.97 15.49 -17.24
CA SER A 168 -8.31 15.46 -18.66
C SER A 168 -9.80 15.53 -18.88
N LYS A 169 -10.27 16.64 -19.44
CA LYS A 169 -11.70 16.91 -19.66
C LYS A 169 -11.95 17.40 -21.09
N PRO A 170 -12.05 16.49 -22.08
CA PRO A 170 -12.32 16.84 -23.47
C PRO A 170 -13.79 17.21 -23.69
N THR A 171 -14.21 18.40 -23.23
CA THR A 171 -15.63 18.85 -23.25
C THR A 171 -16.25 18.97 -24.63
N SER A 172 -15.44 19.10 -25.68
CA SER A 172 -15.91 19.23 -27.07
C SER A 172 -16.11 17.87 -27.76
N ASP A 173 -15.88 16.77 -27.06
CA ASP A 173 -16.14 15.41 -27.56
C ASP A 173 -17.47 14.89 -27.01
N SER A 174 -18.51 14.86 -27.85
CA SER A 174 -19.85 14.42 -27.44
C SER A 174 -19.95 12.93 -27.13
N GLN A 175 -18.92 12.13 -27.47
CA GLN A 175 -18.87 10.71 -27.15
C GLN A 175 -18.28 10.45 -25.76
N LEU A 176 -17.58 11.44 -25.20
CA LEU A 176 -16.99 11.39 -23.88
C LEU A 176 -17.84 12.21 -22.92
N ASN A 177 -18.15 11.62 -21.77
CA ASN A 177 -18.92 12.34 -20.77
C ASN A 177 -18.02 13.23 -19.90
N ASN A 178 -18.66 14.01 -19.05
CA ASN A 178 -17.98 14.94 -18.17
C ASN A 178 -17.11 14.21 -17.14
N VAL A 179 -15.88 14.70 -16.97
CA VAL A 179 -14.98 14.22 -15.92
C VAL A 179 -15.30 14.91 -14.60
N GLU A 180 -15.62 14.09 -13.60
CA GLU A 180 -15.91 14.54 -12.22
C GLU A 180 -14.64 14.44 -11.37
N TYR A 181 -14.21 15.58 -10.83
CA TYR A 181 -12.98 15.68 -10.05
C TYR A 181 -13.08 16.66 -8.88
N GLN A 182 -14.17 17.42 -8.79
CA GLN A 182 -14.29 18.52 -7.85
C GLN A 182 -14.18 18.05 -6.40
N GLU A 183 -14.80 16.92 -6.06
CA GLU A 183 -14.72 16.33 -4.72
C GLU A 183 -13.29 15.87 -4.38
N VAL A 184 -12.60 15.21 -5.31
CA VAL A 184 -11.20 14.80 -5.12
C VAL A 184 -10.29 16.02 -4.94
N ASN A 185 -10.44 17.03 -5.80
CA ASN A 185 -9.68 18.27 -5.72
C ASN A 185 -9.94 19.03 -4.40
N GLN A 186 -11.18 19.11 -3.94
CA GLN A 186 -11.51 19.72 -2.65
C GLN A 186 -10.92 18.92 -1.48
N TYR A 187 -10.97 17.58 -1.56
CA TYR A 187 -10.38 16.73 -0.54
C TYR A 187 -8.86 16.92 -0.45
N LEU A 188 -8.15 16.94 -1.58
CA LEU A 188 -6.70 17.16 -1.61
C LEU A 188 -6.32 18.56 -1.11
N LYS A 189 -7.09 19.60 -1.45
CA LYS A 189 -6.92 20.95 -0.88
C LYS A 189 -7.04 20.96 0.65
N ASN A 190 -7.98 20.19 1.21
CA ASN A 190 -8.14 20.09 2.66
C ASN A 190 -6.99 19.32 3.32
N LEU A 191 -6.33 18.40 2.59
CA LEU A 191 -5.16 17.70 3.08
C LEU A 191 -3.92 18.59 3.12
N ASP A 192 -3.82 19.61 2.26
CA ASP A 192 -2.72 20.58 2.21
C ASP A 192 -2.72 21.50 3.42
N ASN A 193 -2.13 21.02 4.51
CA ASN A 193 -1.94 21.77 5.74
C ASN A 193 -0.70 21.27 6.50
N PRO A 194 -0.17 22.08 7.43
CA PRO A 194 1.03 21.72 8.20
C PRO A 194 0.88 20.46 9.08
N GLU A 195 -0.34 20.08 9.47
CA GLU A 195 -0.56 18.91 10.34
C GLU A 195 -0.40 17.59 9.58
N ASN A 196 -0.84 17.56 8.32
CA ASN A 196 -0.67 16.41 7.44
C ASN A 196 0.69 16.37 6.74
N ASN A 197 1.44 17.48 6.76
CA ASN A 197 2.69 17.65 6.02
C ASN A 197 2.53 17.27 4.53
N VAL A 198 1.46 17.76 3.91
CA VAL A 198 1.13 17.59 2.48
C VAL A 198 1.25 18.95 1.81
N LYS A 199 1.71 18.95 0.56
CA LYS A 199 1.65 20.10 -0.34
C LYS A 199 0.85 19.70 -1.58
N PHE A 200 -0.33 20.28 -1.75
CA PHE A 200 -1.14 20.07 -2.94
C PHE A 200 -0.74 21.09 -4.01
N LEU A 201 -0.19 20.61 -5.11
CA LEU A 201 0.30 21.48 -6.18
C LEU A 201 -0.88 22.09 -6.96
N PRO A 202 -0.66 23.22 -7.67
CA PRO A 202 -1.69 23.79 -8.53
C PRO A 202 -2.30 22.76 -9.48
N LEU A 203 -3.64 22.76 -9.57
CA LEU A 203 -4.38 21.87 -10.47
C LEU A 203 -3.91 22.07 -11.90
N MET A 204 -3.55 20.96 -12.57
CA MET A 204 -3.14 20.98 -13.98
C MET A 204 -4.26 20.46 -14.88
N ASP A 205 -4.48 21.14 -16.00
CA ASP A 205 -5.26 20.59 -17.10
C ASP A 205 -4.37 19.86 -18.11
N SER A 206 -4.91 18.83 -18.76
CA SER A 206 -4.22 18.08 -19.81
C SER A 206 -4.26 18.72 -21.20
N GLY A 207 -4.71 19.98 -21.30
CA GLY A 207 -4.76 20.74 -22.55
C GLY A 207 -3.39 21.08 -23.12
N ASN A 208 -2.35 20.99 -22.29
CA ASN A 208 -0.98 21.28 -22.68
C ASN A 208 -0.01 20.24 -22.12
N PHE A 209 0.33 19.24 -22.94
CA PHE A 209 1.26 18.16 -22.58
C PHE A 209 2.63 18.70 -22.17
N SER A 210 3.16 19.72 -22.87
CA SER A 210 4.47 20.32 -22.55
C SER A 210 4.47 21.02 -21.20
N ASN A 211 3.40 21.73 -20.87
CA ASN A 211 3.26 22.36 -19.55
C ASN A 211 3.25 21.31 -18.42
N ILE A 212 2.64 20.14 -18.63
CA ILE A 212 2.69 19.07 -17.62
C ILE A 212 4.13 18.58 -17.44
N VAL A 213 4.91 18.43 -18.52
CA VAL A 213 6.33 18.05 -18.44
C VAL A 213 7.11 19.09 -17.64
N GLU A 214 6.97 20.37 -17.98
CA GLU A 214 7.64 21.48 -17.28
C GLU A 214 7.28 21.48 -15.78
N ARG A 215 5.99 21.35 -15.44
CA ARG A 215 5.54 21.31 -14.03
C ARG A 215 6.03 20.07 -13.27
N LEU A 216 6.11 18.92 -13.93
CA LEU A 216 6.68 17.71 -13.33
C LEU A 216 8.15 17.91 -12.96
N GLU A 217 8.92 18.57 -13.82
CA GLU A 217 10.34 18.89 -13.57
C GLU A 217 10.52 19.99 -12.50
N GLU A 218 9.73 21.06 -12.57
CA GLU A 218 9.82 22.21 -11.65
C GLU A 218 9.34 21.86 -10.23
N ASP A 219 8.17 21.23 -10.10
CA ASP A 219 7.55 20.98 -8.80
C ASP A 219 8.06 19.69 -8.15
N ALA A 220 8.56 18.75 -8.97
CA ALA A 220 9.04 17.43 -8.58
C ALA A 220 8.07 16.70 -7.62
N PRO A 221 6.83 16.38 -8.05
CA PRO A 221 5.84 15.74 -7.18
C PRO A 221 6.22 14.30 -6.78
N ASP A 222 5.86 13.90 -5.56
CA ASP A 222 5.99 12.51 -5.10
C ASP A 222 4.87 11.63 -5.68
N ILE A 223 3.65 12.17 -5.76
CA ILE A 223 2.47 11.48 -6.31
C ILE A 223 1.95 12.27 -7.50
N PHE A 224 1.83 11.59 -8.64
CA PHE A 224 1.11 12.08 -9.81
C PHE A 224 -0.24 11.38 -9.92
N HIS A 225 -1.33 12.12 -9.78
CA HIS A 225 -2.70 11.61 -9.86
C HIS A 225 -3.36 12.15 -11.12
N PHE A 226 -3.71 11.25 -12.03
CA PHE A 226 -4.45 11.55 -13.24
C PHE A 226 -5.92 11.16 -13.09
N ILE A 227 -6.84 12.04 -13.48
CA ILE A 227 -8.27 11.75 -13.63
C ILE A 227 -8.68 12.05 -15.07
N GLY A 228 -9.22 11.06 -15.77
CA GLY A 228 -9.67 11.23 -17.15
C GLY A 228 -10.21 9.96 -17.78
N HIS A 229 -10.17 9.93 -19.11
CA HIS A 229 -10.69 8.84 -19.93
C HIS A 229 -9.57 7.96 -20.48
N GLY A 230 -9.87 6.67 -20.65
CA GLY A 230 -8.99 5.69 -21.28
C GLY A 230 -9.77 4.84 -22.28
N GLN A 231 -9.09 4.34 -23.30
CA GLN A 231 -9.66 3.39 -24.26
C GLN A 231 -8.65 2.31 -24.61
N LEU A 232 -9.15 1.11 -24.90
CA LEU A 232 -8.36 0.03 -25.47
C LEU A 232 -8.72 -0.07 -26.96
N ILE A 233 -7.73 0.05 -27.84
CA ILE A 233 -7.91 -0.12 -29.28
C ILE A 233 -7.11 -1.31 -29.78
N GLU A 234 -7.64 -2.06 -30.73
CA GLU A 234 -6.87 -3.06 -31.45
C GLU A 234 -6.12 -2.39 -32.61
N LYS A 235 -4.81 -2.59 -32.69
CA LYS A 235 -3.98 -2.13 -33.81
C LYS A 235 -2.98 -3.21 -34.18
N ASN A 236 -3.01 -3.68 -35.43
CA ASN A 236 -2.14 -4.74 -35.93
C ASN A 236 -2.25 -6.07 -35.13
N GLY A 237 -3.42 -6.39 -34.58
CA GLY A 237 -3.63 -7.58 -33.74
C GLY A 237 -3.10 -7.45 -32.30
N GLU A 238 -2.69 -6.25 -31.88
CA GLU A 238 -2.29 -5.95 -30.50
C GLU A 238 -3.27 -4.97 -29.85
N ASP A 239 -3.63 -5.24 -28.60
CA ASP A 239 -4.42 -4.32 -27.78
C ASP A 239 -3.53 -3.18 -27.24
N ILE A 240 -3.87 -1.94 -27.58
CA ILE A 240 -3.15 -0.73 -27.18
C ILE A 240 -4.03 0.11 -26.25
N GLY A 241 -3.57 0.26 -25.00
CA GLY A 241 -4.16 1.19 -24.04
C GLY A 241 -3.80 2.64 -24.38
N GLN A 242 -4.80 3.51 -24.42
CA GLN A 242 -4.65 4.94 -24.63
C GLN A 242 -5.34 5.75 -23.52
N ILE A 243 -4.76 6.90 -23.20
CA ILE A 243 -5.32 7.89 -22.27
C ILE A 243 -5.65 9.17 -23.04
N ALA A 244 -6.82 9.74 -22.78
CA ALA A 244 -7.23 10.99 -23.40
C ALA A 244 -6.48 12.16 -22.76
N PHE A 245 -5.82 12.98 -23.57
CA PHE A 245 -5.48 14.36 -23.26
C PHE A 245 -6.48 15.29 -23.94
N VAL A 246 -6.30 16.60 -23.81
CA VAL A 246 -7.16 17.58 -24.48
C VAL A 246 -6.33 18.34 -25.52
N ASN A 247 -6.82 18.43 -26.75
CA ASN A 247 -6.20 19.27 -27.78
C ASN A 247 -6.76 20.71 -27.76
N ASN A 248 -6.19 21.59 -28.58
CA ASN A 248 -6.61 22.98 -28.72
C ASN A 248 -8.07 23.18 -29.13
N ALA A 249 -8.74 22.16 -29.67
CA ALA A 249 -10.16 22.19 -30.02
C ALA A 249 -11.08 21.69 -28.87
N GLY A 250 -10.50 21.36 -27.71
CA GLY A 250 -11.22 20.80 -26.56
C GLY A 250 -11.67 19.35 -26.75
N LYS A 251 -11.14 18.65 -27.76
CA LYS A 251 -11.43 17.23 -28.04
C LYS A 251 -10.36 16.33 -27.46
N ALA A 252 -10.65 15.03 -27.37
CA ALA A 252 -9.68 14.04 -26.92
C ALA A 252 -8.47 13.97 -27.87
N ASP A 253 -7.29 13.99 -27.28
CA ASP A 253 -6.01 13.68 -27.91
C ASP A 253 -5.48 12.39 -27.29
N TRP A 254 -5.78 11.26 -27.92
CA TRP A 254 -5.45 9.94 -27.40
C TRP A 254 -3.95 9.68 -27.45
N LYS A 255 -3.33 9.51 -26.28
CA LYS A 255 -1.92 9.14 -26.15
C LYS A 255 -1.82 7.68 -25.75
N ASP A 256 -1.05 6.89 -26.50
CA ASP A 256 -0.74 5.53 -26.08
C ASP A 256 0.17 5.51 -24.84
N ALA A 257 0.32 4.33 -24.24
CA ALA A 257 1.17 4.13 -23.08
C ALA A 257 2.61 4.63 -23.30
N LYS A 258 3.18 4.46 -24.50
CA LYS A 258 4.56 4.90 -24.80
C LYS A 258 4.68 6.43 -24.75
N MET A 259 3.74 7.15 -25.35
CA MET A 259 3.73 8.61 -25.34
C MET A 259 3.41 9.17 -23.96
N PHE A 260 2.40 8.62 -23.27
CA PHE A 260 2.06 9.04 -21.91
C PHE A 260 3.25 8.91 -20.95
N SER A 261 3.98 7.81 -21.09
CA SER A 261 5.15 7.51 -20.26
C SER A 261 6.31 8.53 -20.46
N GLN A 262 6.37 9.24 -21.60
CA GLN A 262 7.36 10.31 -21.81
C GLN A 262 7.24 11.47 -20.83
N LEU A 263 6.08 11.66 -20.16
CA LEU A 263 5.90 12.67 -19.11
C LEU A 263 6.92 12.53 -17.97
N PHE A 264 7.39 11.31 -17.72
CA PHE A 264 8.17 10.99 -16.53
C PHE A 264 9.69 10.86 -16.78
N ASN A 265 10.16 11.23 -17.98
CA ASN A 265 11.58 11.16 -18.32
C ASN A 265 12.42 12.24 -17.61
N GLY A 266 11.84 13.42 -17.34
CA GLY A 266 12.51 14.52 -16.65
C GLY A 266 12.44 14.42 -15.13
N HIS A 267 11.29 13.99 -14.61
CA HIS A 267 11.07 13.67 -13.21
C HIS A 267 10.22 12.41 -13.08
N THR A 268 10.63 11.50 -12.20
CA THR A 268 9.93 10.23 -11.95
C THR A 268 9.22 10.29 -10.60
N PRO A 269 7.88 10.44 -10.57
CA PRO A 269 7.12 10.35 -9.33
C PRO A 269 7.29 8.99 -8.67
N LYS A 270 7.17 8.96 -7.34
CA LYS A 270 7.22 7.73 -6.56
C LYS A 270 5.96 6.89 -6.75
N ILE A 271 4.82 7.56 -6.92
CA ILE A 271 3.52 6.93 -7.15
C ILE A 271 2.82 7.61 -8.32
N VAL A 272 2.28 6.81 -9.23
CA VAL A 272 1.32 7.27 -10.24
C VAL A 272 -0.04 6.65 -9.97
N ILE A 273 -1.10 7.47 -9.90
CA ILE A 273 -2.49 7.02 -9.76
C ILE A 273 -3.23 7.34 -11.04
N LEU A 274 -3.77 6.31 -11.69
CA LEU A 274 -4.55 6.39 -12.91
C LEU A 274 -6.02 6.12 -12.59
N GLN A 275 -6.78 7.19 -12.35
CA GLN A 275 -8.20 7.13 -12.06
C GLN A 275 -9.01 7.32 -13.35
N ALA A 276 -9.75 6.26 -13.73
CA ALA A 276 -10.72 6.31 -14.82
C ALA A 276 -12.01 7.02 -14.37
N CYS A 277 -12.64 7.76 -15.28
CA CYS A 277 -13.96 8.36 -15.09
C CYS A 277 -15.01 7.59 -15.94
N GLU A 278 -16.19 7.34 -15.37
CA GLU A 278 -17.09 6.23 -15.73
C GLU A 278 -17.68 6.24 -17.15
N THR A 279 -17.65 7.32 -17.93
CA THR A 279 -18.76 7.53 -18.86
C THR A 279 -18.31 7.63 -20.33
N GLY A 280 -18.23 6.48 -21.01
CA GLY A 280 -18.19 6.35 -22.48
C GLY A 280 -18.93 5.10 -23.01
N LYS A 281 -19.29 5.10 -24.31
CA LYS A 281 -19.99 3.98 -25.01
C LYS A 281 -19.05 2.88 -25.53
N GLN A 282 -17.73 3.04 -25.43
CA GLN A 282 -16.74 2.09 -25.92
C GLN A 282 -15.93 1.50 -24.77
N SER A 283 -15.71 0.18 -24.85
CA SER A 283 -15.04 -0.71 -23.90
C SER A 283 -13.83 -0.10 -23.19
N GLU A 284 -13.99 0.21 -21.90
CA GLU A 284 -12.98 0.80 -21.00
C GLU A 284 -12.12 -0.25 -20.26
N THR A 285 -12.31 -1.55 -20.51
CA THR A 285 -11.62 -2.59 -19.74
C THR A 285 -10.14 -2.67 -20.12
N ASN A 286 -9.26 -2.61 -19.11
CA ASN A 286 -7.81 -2.84 -19.18
C ASN A 286 -6.92 -1.77 -19.83
N ALA A 287 -7.45 -0.65 -20.34
CA ALA A 287 -6.64 0.43 -20.93
C ALA A 287 -5.63 1.02 -19.92
N PHE A 288 -6.10 1.39 -18.72
CA PHE A 288 -5.24 1.94 -17.67
C PHE A 288 -4.31 0.89 -17.06
N SER A 289 -4.70 -0.38 -17.01
CA SER A 289 -3.82 -1.47 -16.59
C SER A 289 -2.65 -1.67 -17.57
N SER A 290 -2.93 -1.62 -18.88
CA SER A 290 -1.90 -1.67 -19.93
C SER A 290 -0.93 -0.48 -19.82
N VAL A 291 -1.46 0.73 -19.58
CA VAL A 291 -0.62 1.92 -19.34
C VAL A 291 0.19 1.77 -18.06
N ALA A 292 -0.43 1.31 -16.96
CA ALA A 292 0.24 1.10 -15.68
C ALA A 292 1.44 0.16 -15.82
N PHE A 293 1.26 -0.95 -16.53
CA PHE A 293 2.33 -1.89 -16.81
C PHE A 293 3.50 -1.21 -17.56
N ARG A 294 3.21 -0.38 -18.57
CA ARG A 294 4.26 0.38 -19.28
C ARG A 294 5.00 1.36 -18.36
N LEU A 295 4.29 2.02 -17.45
CA LEU A 295 4.91 2.92 -16.46
C LEU A 295 5.85 2.16 -15.52
N MET A 296 5.46 0.96 -15.08
CA MET A 296 6.34 0.09 -14.30
C MET A 296 7.63 -0.27 -15.07
N LEU A 297 7.52 -0.54 -16.37
CA LEU A 297 8.69 -0.80 -17.23
C LEU A 297 9.59 0.43 -17.38
N GLN A 298 9.04 1.63 -17.28
CA GLN A 298 9.79 2.88 -17.29
C GLN A 298 10.42 3.26 -15.94
N GLY A 299 10.22 2.44 -14.90
CA GLY A 299 10.85 2.65 -13.60
C GLY A 299 10.02 3.44 -12.61
N ILE A 300 8.73 3.70 -12.89
CA ILE A 300 7.83 4.21 -11.87
C ILE A 300 7.73 3.17 -10.74
N PRO A 301 8.02 3.53 -9.47
CA PRO A 301 8.10 2.54 -8.40
C PRO A 301 6.75 1.94 -8.01
N VAL A 302 5.68 2.73 -8.01
CA VAL A 302 4.32 2.27 -7.70
C VAL A 302 3.31 2.87 -8.66
N VAL A 303 2.45 2.03 -9.22
CA VAL A 303 1.33 2.48 -10.05
C VAL A 303 0.03 1.88 -9.53
N ILE A 304 -0.95 2.74 -9.28
CA ILE A 304 -2.32 2.35 -8.95
C ILE A 304 -3.20 2.68 -10.15
N ALA A 305 -3.98 1.73 -10.65
CA ALA A 305 -4.81 1.94 -11.84
C ALA A 305 -6.20 1.32 -11.67
N MET A 306 -7.21 1.90 -12.33
CA MET A 306 -8.54 1.29 -12.39
C MET A 306 -8.61 0.35 -13.61
N GLN A 307 -8.78 -0.96 -13.37
CA GLN A 307 -8.78 -1.96 -14.45
C GLN A 307 -10.14 -2.07 -15.19
N TYR A 308 -11.23 -1.63 -14.55
CA TYR A 308 -12.58 -1.63 -15.11
C TYR A 308 -13.24 -0.27 -15.02
N LYS A 309 -14.35 -0.13 -15.75
CA LYS A 309 -15.31 0.95 -15.55
C LYS A 309 -15.76 0.97 -14.10
N VAL A 310 -15.63 2.12 -13.47
CA VAL A 310 -15.92 2.37 -12.07
C VAL A 310 -16.75 3.63 -11.96
N SER A 311 -17.73 3.66 -11.05
CA SER A 311 -18.49 4.88 -10.86
C SER A 311 -17.65 6.01 -10.29
N ASN A 312 -17.97 7.25 -10.66
CA ASN A 312 -17.26 8.42 -10.16
C ASN A 312 -17.27 8.45 -8.62
N GLN A 313 -18.38 8.04 -8.02
CA GLN A 313 -18.50 7.93 -6.56
C GLN A 313 -17.58 6.84 -5.99
N THR A 314 -17.54 5.64 -6.57
CA THR A 314 -16.67 4.55 -6.13
C THR A 314 -15.19 4.93 -6.27
N ALA A 315 -14.80 5.54 -7.40
CA ALA A 315 -13.45 6.01 -7.64
C ALA A 315 -13.04 7.12 -6.64
N THR A 316 -13.94 8.06 -6.37
CA THR A 316 -13.74 9.14 -5.41
C THR A 316 -13.61 8.60 -3.97
N ASN A 317 -14.47 7.66 -3.57
CA ASN A 317 -14.41 7.02 -2.26
C ASN A 317 -13.09 6.26 -2.07
N PHE A 318 -12.64 5.55 -3.11
CA PHE A 318 -11.36 4.85 -3.09
C PHE A 318 -10.19 5.80 -2.83
N VAL A 319 -10.07 6.88 -3.62
CA VAL A 319 -8.91 7.79 -3.50
C VAL A 319 -8.95 8.56 -2.17
N LYS A 320 -10.14 8.95 -1.68
CA LYS A 320 -10.27 9.58 -0.36
C LYS A 320 -9.81 8.67 0.76
N GLU A 321 -10.26 7.41 0.77
CA GLU A 321 -9.80 6.43 1.78
C GLU A 321 -8.30 6.16 1.63
N PHE A 322 -7.79 6.06 0.39
CA PHE A 322 -6.39 5.81 0.09
C PHE A 322 -5.51 6.91 0.68
N TYR A 323 -5.76 8.17 0.31
CA TYR A 323 -5.00 9.30 0.84
C TYR A 323 -5.15 9.40 2.36
N SER A 324 -6.35 9.15 2.91
CA SER A 324 -6.53 9.10 4.38
C SER A 324 -5.61 8.09 5.06
N GLN A 325 -5.44 6.89 4.49
CA GLN A 325 -4.54 5.87 5.04
C GLN A 325 -3.06 6.25 4.86
N ILE A 326 -2.69 6.84 3.71
CA ILE A 326 -1.34 7.36 3.49
C ILE A 326 -0.98 8.38 4.57
N ILE A 327 -1.85 9.35 4.85
CA ILE A 327 -1.60 10.36 5.90
C ILE A 327 -1.53 9.75 7.31
N LYS A 328 -2.22 8.62 7.56
CA LYS A 328 -2.07 7.86 8.82
C LYS A 328 -0.75 7.10 8.91
N GLY A 329 0.09 7.14 7.88
CA GLY A 329 1.39 6.47 7.84
C GLY A 329 1.32 5.00 7.41
N ASP A 330 0.19 4.54 6.87
CA ASP A 330 0.15 3.20 6.27
C ASP A 330 1.04 3.15 5.02
N SER A 331 1.65 1.99 4.76
CA SER A 331 2.32 1.75 3.48
C SER A 331 1.31 1.72 2.33
N VAL A 332 1.77 2.03 1.11
CA VAL A 332 0.91 2.19 -0.07
C VAL A 332 0.06 0.95 -0.34
N GLU A 333 0.63 -0.25 -0.23
CA GLU A 333 -0.10 -1.50 -0.41
C GLU A 333 -1.12 -1.78 0.70
N VAL A 334 -0.88 -1.26 1.91
CA VAL A 334 -1.85 -1.33 3.02
C VAL A 334 -2.97 -0.31 2.82
N ALA A 335 -2.64 0.90 2.35
CA ALA A 335 -3.61 1.94 2.03
C ALA A 335 -4.58 1.46 0.93
N VAL A 336 -4.06 0.91 -0.17
CA VAL A 336 -4.89 0.31 -1.23
C VAL A 336 -5.79 -0.79 -0.67
N GLN A 337 -5.22 -1.71 0.11
CA GLN A 337 -5.98 -2.82 0.69
C GLN A 337 -7.13 -2.33 1.59
N LYS A 338 -6.89 -1.35 2.46
CA LYS A 338 -7.92 -0.78 3.32
C LYS A 338 -9.00 -0.05 2.51
N SER A 339 -8.62 0.63 1.43
CA SER A 339 -9.58 1.25 0.50
C SER A 339 -10.44 0.20 -0.21
N ARG A 340 -9.86 -0.89 -0.72
CA ARG A 340 -10.61 -2.01 -1.29
C ARG A 340 -11.56 -2.64 -0.27
N SER A 341 -11.10 -2.85 0.97
CA SER A 341 -11.93 -3.33 2.08
C SER A 341 -13.11 -2.40 2.37
N LYS A 342 -12.89 -1.08 2.36
CA LYS A 342 -13.95 -0.08 2.53
C LYS A 342 -14.99 -0.16 1.43
N LEU A 343 -14.57 -0.27 0.16
CA LEU A 343 -15.48 -0.44 -0.98
C LEU A 343 -16.33 -1.70 -0.83
N ALA A 344 -15.73 -2.84 -0.46
CA ALA A 344 -16.47 -4.09 -0.26
C ALA A 344 -17.50 -4.00 0.88
N ILE A 345 -17.17 -3.30 1.97
CA ILE A 345 -18.09 -3.06 3.09
C ILE A 345 -19.26 -2.16 2.65
N ASP A 346 -18.98 -1.11 1.88
CA ASP A 346 -20.00 -0.13 1.48
C ASP A 346 -20.94 -0.69 0.39
N ASN A 347 -20.39 -1.45 -0.56
CA ASN A 347 -21.08 -1.81 -1.78
C ASN A 347 -21.54 -3.27 -1.83
N GLY A 348 -20.97 -4.13 -0.97
CA GLY A 348 -21.17 -5.59 -0.96
C GLY A 348 -19.99 -6.36 -1.57
N TYR A 349 -19.69 -7.56 -1.02
CA TYR A 349 -18.63 -8.44 -1.53
C TYR A 349 -19.02 -9.16 -2.82
N GLU A 350 -20.31 -9.23 -3.11
CA GLU A 350 -20.83 -9.70 -4.39
C GLU A 350 -20.48 -8.75 -5.53
N LYS A 351 -20.20 -7.47 -5.27
CA LYS A 351 -19.81 -6.51 -6.30
C LYS A 351 -18.31 -6.49 -6.49
N ARG A 352 -17.88 -6.29 -7.73
CA ARG A 352 -16.45 -6.23 -8.09
C ARG A 352 -15.78 -4.89 -7.80
N ASP A 353 -16.49 -3.92 -7.21
CA ASP A 353 -15.99 -2.56 -7.01
C ASP A 353 -14.64 -2.52 -6.28
N PHE A 354 -14.45 -3.42 -5.30
CA PHE A 354 -13.19 -3.55 -4.57
C PHE A 354 -12.04 -4.09 -5.43
N ALA A 355 -12.34 -4.80 -6.53
CA ALA A 355 -11.36 -5.38 -7.42
C ALA A 355 -10.96 -4.44 -8.56
N ILE A 356 -11.65 -3.31 -8.75
CA ILE A 356 -11.34 -2.34 -9.81
C ILE A 356 -9.96 -1.68 -9.60
N PRO A 357 -9.59 -1.20 -8.41
CA PRO A 357 -8.28 -0.60 -8.20
C PRO A 357 -7.22 -1.71 -8.14
N VAL A 358 -6.25 -1.68 -9.05
CA VAL A 358 -5.07 -2.57 -9.08
C VAL A 358 -3.83 -1.81 -8.64
N ILE A 359 -2.88 -2.50 -8.02
CA ILE A 359 -1.59 -1.93 -7.60
C ILE A 359 -0.44 -2.77 -8.14
N TYR A 360 0.46 -2.10 -8.85
CA TYR A 360 1.75 -2.62 -9.29
C TYR A 360 2.86 -1.92 -8.49
N MET A 361 3.81 -2.69 -7.96
CA MET A 361 4.88 -2.18 -7.12
C MET A 361 6.23 -2.84 -7.42
N ASN A 362 7.22 -1.99 -7.72
CA ASN A 362 8.63 -2.29 -7.96
C ASN A 362 9.53 -1.54 -6.96
N ALA A 363 8.99 -1.24 -5.78
CA ALA A 363 9.68 -0.54 -4.69
C ALA A 363 10.22 -1.51 -3.63
N VAL A 364 11.20 -1.06 -2.86
CA VAL A 364 11.79 -1.84 -1.73
C VAL A 364 10.72 -2.18 -0.68
N ASP A 365 9.88 -1.18 -0.39
CA ASP A 365 8.69 -1.27 0.45
C ASP A 365 7.72 -0.14 0.02
N GLY A 366 6.47 -0.19 0.51
CA GLY A 366 5.48 0.84 0.26
C GLY A 366 5.49 1.97 1.30
N CYS A 367 6.52 2.14 2.12
CA CYS A 367 6.54 3.20 3.12
C CYS A 367 6.97 4.54 2.51
N LEU A 368 6.05 5.49 2.45
CA LEU A 368 6.37 6.88 2.09
C LEU A 368 7.08 7.62 3.22
N PHE A 369 6.80 7.28 4.48
CA PHE A 369 7.34 7.98 5.64
C PHE A 369 8.31 7.06 6.41
N LEU A 370 9.44 7.62 6.83
CA LEU A 370 10.44 6.95 7.67
C LEU A 370 9.88 6.81 9.09
N GLU A 371 9.10 5.76 9.33
CA GLU A 371 8.23 5.65 10.52
C GLU A 371 7.22 6.82 10.56
N PRO A 372 6.14 6.79 11.36
CA PRO A 372 5.07 7.74 11.19
C PRO A 372 5.66 9.16 11.31
N VAL A 373 5.46 9.98 10.27
CA VAL A 373 5.13 11.38 10.53
C VAL A 373 4.09 11.26 11.64
N THR A 374 4.42 11.76 12.82
CA THR A 374 3.49 11.83 13.93
C THR A 374 2.25 12.51 13.38
N ALA A 375 1.30 11.71 12.89
CA ALA A 375 -0.05 12.12 12.70
C ALA A 375 -0.39 12.65 14.08
N LYS A 376 -0.62 13.95 14.17
CA LYS A 376 -1.27 14.59 15.29
C LYS A 376 -2.70 14.07 15.35
N ASN A 377 -2.80 12.80 15.67
CA ASN A 377 -3.93 12.14 16.24
C ASN A 377 -3.32 11.11 17.17
N PRO A 378 -2.84 11.53 18.34
CA PRO A 378 -2.79 10.57 19.39
C PRO A 378 -4.25 10.16 19.63
N LEU A 379 -4.55 8.89 19.38
CA LEU A 379 -5.36 8.17 20.34
C LEU A 379 -4.58 8.27 21.66
N ILE A 380 -4.72 9.41 22.35
CA ILE A 380 -4.37 9.51 23.74
C ILE A 380 -5.42 8.62 24.42
N THR A 381 -5.11 7.33 24.54
CA THR A 381 -5.39 6.73 25.83
C THR A 381 -4.44 7.48 26.75
N VAL A 382 -4.95 8.51 27.43
CA VAL A 382 -4.21 9.19 28.48
C VAL A 382 -4.02 8.08 29.50
N LEU A 383 -2.85 7.42 29.45
CA LEU A 383 -2.38 6.70 30.61
C LEU A 383 -2.33 7.78 31.67
N ASN A 384 -3.25 7.69 32.63
CA ASN A 384 -3.19 8.58 33.78
C ASN A 384 -1.82 8.35 34.47
N GLU A 385 -1.39 9.26 35.33
CA GLU A 385 -0.08 9.18 35.97
C GLU A 385 0.14 7.84 36.71
N SER A 386 -0.93 7.19 37.19
CA SER A 386 -0.88 5.86 37.80
C SER A 386 -0.55 4.76 36.79
N ASP A 387 -1.14 4.80 35.60
CA ASP A 387 -0.87 3.84 34.52
C ASP A 387 0.54 4.01 33.95
N ILE A 388 1.01 5.26 33.83
CA ILE A 388 2.38 5.59 33.45
C ILE A 388 3.36 4.97 34.45
N LYS A 389 3.15 5.21 35.75
CA LYS A 389 3.98 4.64 36.82
C LYS A 389 4.04 3.12 36.74
N LYS A 390 2.89 2.45 36.65
CA LYS A 390 2.81 0.98 36.58
C LYS A 390 3.51 0.41 35.35
N TYR A 391 3.34 1.05 34.20
CA TYR A 391 4.00 0.67 32.96
C TYR A 391 5.52 0.81 33.07
N LEU A 392 6.03 1.97 33.51
CA LEU A 392 7.47 2.20 33.69
C LEU A 392 8.11 1.24 34.69
N ILE A 393 7.45 0.94 35.81
CA ILE A 393 7.96 -0.03 36.79
C ILE A 393 8.17 -1.38 36.11
N THR A 394 7.15 -1.86 35.39
CA THR A 394 7.20 -3.14 34.67
C THR A 394 8.29 -3.14 33.61
N GLU A 395 8.43 -2.06 32.83
CA GLU A 395 9.46 -1.97 31.81
C GLU A 395 10.87 -1.92 32.41
N ILE A 396 11.11 -1.17 33.49
CA ILE A 396 12.41 -1.15 34.13
C ILE A 396 12.78 -2.55 34.63
N GLN A 397 11.83 -3.28 35.24
CA GLN A 397 12.05 -4.65 35.72
C GLN A 397 12.34 -5.64 34.57
N ASN A 398 11.75 -5.44 33.39
CA ASN A 398 12.01 -6.30 32.23
C ASN A 398 13.42 -6.13 31.64
N TYR A 399 14.00 -4.94 31.74
CA TYR A 399 15.31 -4.61 31.15
C TYR A 399 16.47 -4.59 32.16
N TYR A 400 16.17 -4.46 33.45
CA TYR A 400 17.16 -4.39 34.52
C TYR A 400 16.86 -5.43 35.59
N ASP A 401 17.55 -6.56 35.48
CA ASP A 401 17.60 -7.66 36.45
C ASP A 401 18.61 -7.42 37.59
N ASP A 402 19.50 -6.43 37.41
CA ASP A 402 20.56 -6.03 38.34
C ASP A 402 20.51 -4.53 38.66
N GLU A 403 20.52 -4.22 39.97
CA GLU A 403 20.47 -2.86 40.49
C GLU A 403 21.69 -2.01 40.10
N GLU A 404 22.88 -2.61 39.98
CA GLU A 404 24.10 -1.88 39.66
C GLU A 404 24.09 -1.31 38.23
N ARG A 405 23.47 -2.02 37.28
CA ARG A 405 23.25 -1.51 35.92
C ARG A 405 22.34 -0.29 35.92
N LEU A 406 21.24 -0.34 36.67
CA LEU A 406 20.31 0.78 36.77
C LEU A 406 20.98 2.00 37.44
N LYS A 407 21.76 1.78 38.51
CA LYS A 407 22.55 2.84 39.17
C LYS A 407 23.53 3.54 38.24
N SER A 408 24.18 2.77 37.34
CA SER A 408 25.19 3.31 36.43
C SER A 408 24.65 4.43 35.55
N ILE A 409 23.38 4.35 35.14
CA ILE A 409 22.69 5.35 34.32
C ILE A 409 22.69 6.70 35.02
N PHE A 410 22.30 6.73 36.29
CA PHE A 410 22.25 7.96 37.08
C PHE A 410 23.65 8.48 37.42
N ARG A 411 24.63 7.58 37.57
CA ARG A 411 26.03 7.97 37.82
C ARG A 411 26.68 8.63 36.60
N ILE A 412 26.36 8.15 35.39
CA ILE A 412 26.90 8.68 34.13
C ILE A 412 26.21 10.00 33.75
N ASN A 413 24.92 10.14 34.06
CA ASN A 413 24.10 11.29 33.65
C ASN A 413 23.84 12.28 34.81
N GLN A 414 24.86 12.60 35.61
CA GLN A 414 24.73 13.50 36.77
C GLN A 414 24.33 14.93 36.40
N GLU A 415 24.68 15.40 35.20
CA GLU A 415 24.25 16.71 34.71
C GLU A 415 22.72 16.82 34.57
N ILE A 416 22.06 15.69 34.29
CA ILE A 416 20.62 15.60 34.10
C ILE A 416 19.94 15.26 35.43
N PHE A 417 20.42 14.24 36.15
CA PHE A 417 19.75 13.74 37.34
C PHE A 417 20.19 14.41 38.65
N GLY A 418 21.36 15.03 38.68
CA GLY A 418 22.01 15.54 39.88
C GLY A 418 22.93 14.50 40.53
N THR A 419 23.78 14.95 41.46
CA THR A 419 24.71 14.09 42.18
C THR A 419 23.97 13.11 43.09
N ASN A 420 24.36 11.84 43.04
CA ASN A 420 23.81 10.75 43.86
C ASN A 420 22.28 10.56 43.79
N PHE A 421 21.66 10.84 42.64
CA PHE A 421 20.20 10.76 42.46
C PHE A 421 19.60 9.42 42.92
N TYR A 422 20.07 8.30 42.35
CA TYR A 422 19.58 6.96 42.72
C TYR A 422 19.90 6.59 44.18
N GLY A 423 21.04 7.06 44.72
CA GLY A 423 21.41 6.83 46.12
C GLY A 423 20.49 7.54 47.10
N SER A 424 19.82 8.62 46.69
CA SER A 424 18.78 9.29 47.49
C SER A 424 17.42 8.56 47.49
N ILE A 425 17.22 7.57 46.61
CA ILE A 425 15.97 6.84 46.50
C ILE A 425 15.89 5.77 47.59
N GLY A 426 15.01 5.98 48.57
CA GLY A 426 14.77 5.05 49.66
C GLY A 426 14.05 3.77 49.23
N GLY A 427 14.23 2.69 49.99
CA GLY A 427 13.60 1.39 49.79
C GLY A 427 14.49 0.26 50.35
N ASN A 428 13.87 -0.77 50.92
CA ASN A 428 14.58 -1.87 51.59
C ASN A 428 15.03 -2.99 50.64
N ASP A 429 14.51 -2.98 49.41
CA ASP A 429 14.78 -3.94 48.34
C ASP A 429 14.72 -3.24 46.97
N PHE A 430 15.23 -3.92 45.94
CA PHE A 430 15.35 -3.36 44.59
C PHE A 430 13.99 -2.99 43.97
N GLU A 431 12.97 -3.82 44.19
CA GLU A 431 11.62 -3.59 43.67
C GLU A 431 10.99 -2.32 44.25
N THR A 432 11.08 -2.16 45.57
CA THR A 432 10.62 -0.95 46.27
C THR A 432 11.38 0.29 45.81
N ARG A 433 12.67 0.16 45.51
CA ARG A 433 13.48 1.28 44.99
C ARG A 433 13.11 1.64 43.55
N ILE A 434 12.73 0.70 42.68
CA ILE A 434 12.21 1.02 41.34
C ILE A 434 10.91 1.83 41.44
N ILE A 435 10.00 1.42 42.32
CA ILE A 435 8.72 2.14 42.53
C ILE A 435 8.97 3.59 42.95
N ASN A 436 9.85 3.79 43.93
CA ASN A 436 10.19 5.13 44.42
C ASN A 436 11.00 5.93 43.39
N LEU A 437 11.85 5.27 42.60
CA LEU A 437 12.59 5.89 41.50
C LEU A 437 11.63 6.46 40.45
N VAL A 438 10.69 5.66 39.96
CA VAL A 438 9.72 6.11 38.94
C VAL A 438 8.91 7.29 39.46
N ARG A 439 8.52 7.27 40.74
CA ARG A 439 7.86 8.40 41.38
C ARG A 439 8.73 9.66 41.36
N GLU A 440 10.00 9.57 41.76
CA GLU A 440 10.90 10.73 41.78
C GLU A 440 11.26 11.25 40.39
N ILE A 441 11.40 10.38 39.38
CA ILE A 441 11.63 10.78 37.99
C ILE A 441 10.46 11.61 37.47
N ILE A 442 9.22 11.19 37.75
CA ILE A 442 8.00 11.91 37.32
C ILE A 442 7.85 13.22 38.10
N ASN A 443 7.98 13.18 39.43
CA ASN A 443 7.82 14.37 40.28
C ASN A 443 8.80 15.50 39.93
N ARG A 444 9.98 15.17 39.40
CA ARG A 444 11.02 16.12 39.02
C ARG A 444 11.04 16.43 37.52
N ASP A 445 10.02 15.98 36.79
CA ASP A 445 9.87 16.18 35.35
C ASP A 445 11.08 15.67 34.52
N LYS A 446 11.69 14.56 34.96
CA LYS A 446 12.86 13.93 34.29
C LYS A 446 12.49 12.72 33.45
N LEU A 447 11.20 12.49 33.23
CA LEU A 447 10.72 11.27 32.58
C LEU A 447 11.22 11.12 31.15
N ASN A 448 11.09 12.19 30.35
CA ASN A 448 11.50 12.18 28.95
C ASN A 448 13.01 11.96 28.80
N ASP A 449 13.81 12.62 29.65
CA ASP A 449 15.26 12.44 29.65
C ASP A 449 15.64 11.01 30.05
N PHE A 450 14.99 10.46 31.06
CA PHE A 450 15.21 9.08 31.49
C PHE A 450 14.90 8.06 30.37
N ILE A 451 13.76 8.19 29.71
CA ILE A 451 13.38 7.33 28.58
C ILE A 451 14.40 7.47 27.44
N LYS A 452 14.77 8.70 27.08
CA LYS A 452 15.72 8.98 26.01
C LYS A 452 17.09 8.34 26.26
N ILE A 453 17.60 8.46 27.50
CA ILE A 453 18.89 7.88 27.89
C ILE A 453 18.86 6.36 27.80
N ILE A 454 17.79 5.72 28.27
CA ILE A 454 17.66 4.27 28.20
C ILE A 454 17.51 3.79 26.76
N ARG A 455 16.78 4.54 25.91
CA ARG A 455 16.60 4.21 24.48
C ARG A 455 17.90 4.18 23.68
N ASN A 456 18.95 4.89 24.11
CA ASN A 456 20.28 4.77 23.50
C ASN A 456 20.85 3.34 23.61
N THR A 457 20.48 2.61 24.66
CA THR A 457 20.92 1.22 24.87
C THR A 457 19.84 0.21 24.50
N TYR A 458 18.57 0.53 24.78
CA TYR A 458 17.40 -0.32 24.51
C TYR A 458 16.36 0.45 23.70
N PRO A 459 16.45 0.46 22.35
CA PRO A 459 15.60 1.30 21.50
C PRO A 459 14.09 1.06 21.64
N LEU A 460 13.68 -0.10 22.13
CA LEU A 460 12.28 -0.48 22.36
C LEU A 460 11.78 -0.17 23.78
N PHE A 461 12.59 0.47 24.62
CA PHE A 461 12.19 0.82 25.99
C PHE A 461 11.03 1.83 26.00
N ALA A 462 10.03 1.55 26.83
CA ALA A 462 8.88 2.41 27.10
C ALA A 462 8.09 2.87 25.84
N GLN A 463 7.95 2.05 24.79
CA GLN A 463 7.28 2.42 23.51
C GLN A 463 5.86 3.00 23.63
N LYS A 464 5.18 2.80 24.76
CA LYS A 464 3.85 3.38 25.03
C LYS A 464 3.90 4.82 25.56
N LEU A 465 5.10 5.34 25.83
CA LEU A 465 5.41 6.70 26.30
C LEU A 465 6.38 7.37 25.31
#